data_AF-A0A379YE06-F1
#
_entry.id   AF-A0A379YE06-F1
#
_cell.length_a   1.000
_cell.length_b   1.000
_cell.length_c   1.000
_cell.angle_alpha   90.00
_cell.angle_beta   90.00
_cell.angle_gamma   90.00
#
_symmetry.space_group_name_H-M   'P 1'
#
loop_
_entity.id
_entity.type
_entity.pdbx_description
1 polymer ?
#
loop_
_entity_poly.entity_id
_entity_poly.type
_entity_poly.pdbx_seq_one_letter_code
_entity_poly.pdbx_strand_id
1 'polypeptide(L)'
;MRWWGKRPSACSTTPIRCWIGWRPSAASTRAAFYGLFPANRVGDDVEVYCDEQRAEVLAVSRHLRQQTEKTDFPNYCLADFVAPKSSGKADYFGAFAVTGGLEEDALAAAYDAQHDDYNKIMVKALADRLAEAFAEYLHEQVRKLHWGYAADENLSNEELIRENYQGIRPAPGYPACPEHTEKATIWQLLDVNRHTGMELTESFAMWRGRRCPAGTSAILRASTSRWRRSSAIRWKTMRRVKG
;
A
#
# COMPACT_ATOMS: atom_id res chain seq x y z
N MET A 1 8.35 -20.23 -8.26
CA MET A 1 7.84 -18.84 -8.36
C MET A 1 7.88 -18.41 -9.81
N ARG A 2 6.76 -18.01 -10.42
CA ARG A 2 6.78 -17.42 -11.78
C ARG A 2 6.53 -15.92 -11.66
N TRP A 3 7.59 -15.16 -11.93
CA TRP A 3 7.57 -13.70 -12.04
C TRP A 3 6.98 -13.34 -13.40
N TRP A 4 5.79 -12.74 -13.44
CA TRP A 4 5.23 -12.28 -14.71
C TRP A 4 5.80 -10.89 -15.02
N GLY A 5 6.59 -10.82 -16.09
CA GLY A 5 7.43 -9.69 -16.45
C GLY A 5 6.68 -8.40 -16.78
N LYS A 6 7.45 -7.31 -16.69
CA LYS A 6 7.13 -5.93 -17.11
C LYS A 6 6.25 -5.92 -18.37
N ARG A 7 5.08 -5.28 -18.31
CA ARG A 7 4.31 -4.92 -19.51
C ARG A 7 4.17 -3.39 -19.57
N PRO A 8 4.37 -2.79 -20.76
CA PRO A 8 4.39 -1.34 -20.89
C PRO A 8 3.01 -0.73 -20.64
N SER A 9 2.96 0.27 -19.77
CA SER A 9 1.87 1.27 -19.70
C SER A 9 2.22 2.47 -20.58
N ALA A 10 1.25 3.35 -20.85
CA ALA A 10 1.27 4.44 -21.85
C ALA A 10 2.39 5.50 -21.77
N CYS A 11 3.44 5.32 -20.96
CA CYS A 11 4.55 6.25 -20.83
C CYS A 11 5.87 5.62 -21.31
N SER A 12 6.57 6.33 -22.19
CA SER A 12 7.67 5.80 -23.02
C SER A 12 8.96 5.42 -22.26
N THR A 13 9.09 5.82 -20.99
CA THR A 13 10.19 5.45 -20.09
C THR A 13 9.62 5.02 -18.73
N THR A 14 9.26 3.74 -18.63
CA THR A 14 8.44 3.20 -17.52
C THR A 14 9.02 3.45 -16.12
N PRO A 15 8.23 3.96 -15.15
CA PRO A 15 8.50 3.76 -13.73
C PRO A 15 8.44 2.26 -13.43
N ILE A 16 9.11 1.79 -12.37
CA ILE A 16 9.13 0.36 -12.03
C ILE A 16 7.73 -0.05 -11.51
N ARG A 17 6.85 -0.39 -12.44
CA ARG A 17 5.59 -1.11 -12.18
C ARG A 17 5.90 -2.59 -12.29
N CYS A 18 5.90 -3.29 -11.17
CA CYS A 18 6.18 -4.71 -11.16
C CYS A 18 5.03 -5.49 -10.53
N TRP A 19 4.82 -6.67 -11.10
CA TRP A 19 3.67 -7.52 -10.85
C TRP A 19 4.16 -8.75 -10.08
N ILE A 20 3.64 -8.96 -8.87
CA ILE A 20 3.89 -10.20 -8.12
C ILE A 20 2.55 -10.90 -7.91
N GLY A 21 2.16 -11.71 -8.90
CA GLY A 21 1.04 -12.64 -8.77
C GLY A 21 1.52 -13.95 -8.13
N TRP A 22 0.88 -14.38 -7.05
CA TRP A 22 1.13 -15.70 -6.46
C TRP A 22 -0.07 -16.62 -6.71
N ARG A 23 0.07 -17.52 -7.69
CA ARG A 23 -0.88 -18.62 -7.91
C ARG A 23 -0.25 -19.94 -7.44
N PRO A 24 -0.59 -20.44 -6.24
CA PRO A 24 -0.15 -21.77 -5.81
C PRO A 24 -0.86 -22.91 -6.57
N SER A 25 -2.02 -22.64 -7.16
CA SER A 25 -2.77 -23.59 -8.00
C SER A 25 -3.71 -22.83 -8.96
N ALA A 26 -4.34 -23.54 -9.91
CA ALA A 26 -5.31 -22.96 -10.85
C ALA A 26 -6.51 -22.28 -10.17
N ALA A 27 -6.77 -22.58 -8.89
CA ALA A 27 -7.96 -22.19 -8.14
C ALA A 27 -7.73 -21.18 -6.99
N SER A 28 -6.50 -20.68 -6.78
CA SER A 28 -6.25 -19.64 -5.76
C SER A 28 -5.60 -18.41 -6.40
N THR A 29 -6.34 -17.30 -6.38
CA THR A 29 -5.96 -16.01 -6.95
C THR A 29 -5.55 -15.02 -5.87
N ARG A 30 -4.39 -15.27 -5.25
CA ARG A 30 -3.72 -14.27 -4.40
C ARG A 30 -2.86 -13.38 -5.26
N ALA A 31 -2.89 -12.08 -5.01
CA ALA A 31 -2.20 -11.14 -5.87
C ALA A 31 -1.68 -9.93 -5.09
N ALA A 32 -0.49 -9.49 -5.49
CA ALA A 32 0.18 -8.32 -4.99
C ALA A 32 0.63 -7.45 -6.15
N PHE A 33 0.37 -6.16 -6.04
CA PHE A 33 0.63 -5.16 -7.06
C PHE A 33 1.39 -4.04 -6.40
N TYR A 34 2.52 -3.64 -6.98
CA TYR A 34 3.26 -2.51 -6.48
C TYR A 34 3.87 -1.71 -7.63
N GLY A 35 4.09 -0.43 -7.36
CA GLY A 35 4.76 0.48 -8.27
C GLY A 35 5.67 1.41 -7.48
N LEU A 36 6.85 1.66 -8.04
CA LEU A 36 7.79 2.68 -7.59
C LEU A 36 7.88 3.76 -8.65
N PHE A 37 7.66 4.99 -8.24
CA PHE A 37 7.52 6.14 -9.13
C PHE A 37 8.46 7.27 -8.69
N PRO A 38 9.09 7.98 -9.64
CA PRO A 38 9.76 9.24 -9.35
C PRO A 38 8.75 10.21 -8.73
N ALA A 39 9.09 10.82 -7.60
CA ALA A 39 8.19 11.74 -6.91
C ALA A 39 8.93 12.88 -6.22
N ASN A 40 8.26 14.02 -6.08
CA ASN A 40 8.75 15.15 -5.30
C ASN A 40 7.61 15.82 -4.55
N ARG A 41 7.95 16.36 -3.38
CA ARG A 41 7.01 17.15 -2.59
C ARG A 41 6.82 18.54 -3.21
N VAL A 42 5.57 19.00 -3.22
CA VAL A 42 5.15 20.38 -3.50
C VAL A 42 4.12 20.80 -2.46
N GLY A 43 4.50 21.72 -1.56
CA GLY A 43 3.63 22.13 -0.45
C GLY A 43 3.39 20.97 0.54
N ASP A 44 2.14 20.57 0.70
CA ASP A 44 1.72 19.42 1.54
C ASP A 44 1.40 18.17 0.71
N ASP A 45 1.60 18.24 -0.62
CA ASP A 45 1.31 17.16 -1.55
C ASP A 45 2.58 16.54 -2.13
N VAL A 46 2.44 15.36 -2.74
CA VAL A 46 3.50 14.66 -3.46
C VAL A 46 3.09 14.52 -4.94
N GLU A 47 3.83 15.20 -5.81
CA GLU A 47 3.74 14.99 -7.26
C GLU A 47 4.42 13.66 -7.61
N VAL A 48 3.69 12.79 -8.30
CA VAL A 48 4.17 11.51 -8.83
C VAL A 48 4.32 11.66 -10.34
N TYR A 49 5.51 11.39 -10.85
CA TYR A 49 5.85 11.62 -12.25
C TYR A 49 5.77 10.34 -13.09
N CYS A 50 5.59 10.56 -14.38
CA CYS A 50 5.61 9.52 -15.39
C CYS A 50 6.97 8.81 -15.51
N ASP A 51 8.07 9.55 -15.41
CA ASP A 51 9.43 9.06 -15.63
C ASP A 51 10.47 9.88 -14.86
N GLU A 52 11.76 9.53 -15.02
CA GLU A 52 12.87 10.19 -14.31
C GLU A 52 13.13 11.62 -14.79
N GLN A 53 12.60 12.00 -15.95
CA GLN A 53 12.67 13.36 -16.48
C GLN A 53 11.80 14.32 -15.66
N ARG A 54 10.79 13.81 -14.95
CA ARG A 54 9.92 14.57 -14.01
C ARG A 54 9.24 15.78 -14.68
N ALA A 55 8.96 15.66 -15.97
CA ALA A 55 8.32 16.70 -16.78
C ALA A 55 6.79 16.65 -16.69
N GLU A 56 6.22 15.44 -16.71
CA GLU A 56 4.78 15.21 -16.66
C GLU A 56 4.37 14.61 -15.31
N VAL A 57 3.42 15.26 -14.63
CA VAL A 57 2.82 14.78 -13.40
C VAL A 57 1.73 13.78 -13.75
N LEU A 58 1.95 12.52 -13.38
CA LEU A 58 1.00 11.43 -13.58
C LEU A 58 -0.15 11.48 -12.58
N ALA A 59 0.18 11.77 -11.31
CA ALA A 59 -0.79 11.88 -10.23
C ALA A 59 -0.25 12.76 -9.11
N VAL A 60 -1.15 13.23 -8.24
CA VAL A 60 -0.80 13.99 -7.03
C VAL A 60 -1.38 13.25 -5.84
N SER A 61 -0.51 12.77 -4.95
CA SER A 61 -0.89 12.18 -3.67
C SER A 61 -1.04 13.28 -2.64
N ARG A 62 -2.26 13.48 -2.15
CA ARG A 62 -2.58 14.59 -1.25
C ARG A 62 -2.49 14.17 0.21
N HIS A 63 -1.91 15.02 1.05
CA HIS A 63 -1.72 14.72 2.45
C HIS A 63 -2.12 15.88 3.36
N LEU A 64 -2.63 15.52 4.53
CA LEU A 64 -3.03 16.49 5.55
C LEU A 64 -1.90 16.71 6.54
N ARG A 65 -1.73 17.96 6.95
CA ARG A 65 -0.81 18.36 8.01
C ARG A 65 -1.52 18.43 9.35
N GLN A 66 -0.82 18.06 10.42
CA GLN A 66 -1.30 18.30 11.79
C GLN A 66 -1.51 19.81 12.03
N GLN A 67 -2.64 20.19 12.64
CA GLN A 67 -3.01 21.61 12.84
C GLN A 67 -3.12 22.03 14.31
N THR A 68 -2.77 21.14 15.25
CA THR A 68 -2.69 21.52 16.67
C THR A 68 -1.41 22.29 16.94
N GLU A 69 -1.43 23.20 17.91
CA GLU A 69 -0.19 23.79 18.42
C GLU A 69 0.71 22.69 19.00
N LYS A 70 1.96 22.64 18.54
CA LYS A 70 2.98 21.70 19.01
C LYS A 70 4.19 22.49 19.48
N THR A 71 4.63 22.26 20.71
CA THR A 71 5.81 22.91 21.29
C THR A 71 7.08 22.11 21.05
N ASP A 72 7.00 20.77 21.10
CA ASP A 72 8.19 19.91 21.10
C ASP A 72 8.52 19.31 19.72
N PHE A 73 7.55 19.26 18.81
CA PHE A 73 7.67 18.60 17.50
C PHE A 73 7.06 19.43 16.38
N PRO A 74 7.54 19.28 15.14
CA PRO A 74 6.88 19.88 14.00
C PRO A 74 5.49 19.28 13.79
N ASN A 75 4.61 20.07 13.19
CA ASN A 75 3.35 19.59 12.66
C ASN A 75 3.62 18.69 11.44
N TYR A 76 3.50 17.38 11.62
CA TYR A 76 3.85 16.41 10.59
C TYR A 76 2.85 16.40 9.43
N CYS A 77 3.38 16.22 8.21
CA CYS A 77 2.66 15.81 7.01
C CYS A 77 3.43 14.65 6.34
N LEU A 78 2.73 13.69 5.72
CA LEU A 78 3.39 12.57 5.03
C LEU A 78 4.28 13.04 3.87
N ALA A 79 3.92 14.14 3.21
CA ALA A 79 4.72 14.73 2.14
C ALA A 79 6.10 15.21 2.62
N ASP A 80 6.27 15.52 3.91
CA ASP A 80 7.55 15.96 4.48
C ASP A 80 8.67 14.91 4.34
N PHE A 81 8.30 13.64 4.12
CA PHE A 81 9.25 12.54 3.96
C PHE A 81 9.70 12.31 2.52
N VAL A 82 9.22 13.12 1.57
CA VAL A 82 9.66 13.15 0.18
C VAL A 82 10.44 14.45 -0.05
N ALA A 83 11.56 14.38 -0.78
CA ALA A 83 12.37 15.55 -1.07
C ALA A 83 11.54 16.62 -1.83
N PRO A 84 11.60 17.89 -1.39
CA PRO A 84 10.88 18.95 -2.07
C PRO A 84 11.44 19.18 -3.46
N LYS A 85 10.57 19.51 -4.43
CA LYS A 85 10.94 19.76 -5.82
C LYS A 85 12.03 20.84 -5.94
N SER A 86 11.95 21.88 -5.10
CA SER A 86 12.94 22.96 -5.02
C SER A 86 14.34 22.51 -4.60
N SER A 87 14.50 21.34 -3.97
CA SER A 87 15.81 20.82 -3.58
C SER A 87 16.62 20.22 -4.74
N GLY A 88 16.00 19.99 -5.90
CA GLY A 88 16.64 19.34 -7.04
C GLY A 88 17.05 17.88 -6.79
N LYS A 89 16.66 17.28 -5.65
CA LYS A 89 16.98 15.88 -5.33
C LYS A 89 15.95 14.95 -5.94
N ALA A 90 16.42 13.94 -6.65
CA ALA A 90 15.59 12.83 -7.10
C ALA A 90 15.13 12.01 -5.88
N ASP A 91 13.82 11.90 -5.71
CA ASP A 91 13.18 11.06 -4.69
C ASP A 91 12.06 10.22 -5.30
N TYR A 92 11.50 9.30 -4.52
CA TYR A 92 10.59 8.28 -5.01
C TYR A 92 9.42 8.03 -4.07
N PHE A 93 8.32 7.57 -4.65
CA PHE A 93 7.10 7.19 -3.97
C PHE A 93 6.69 5.79 -4.41
N GLY A 94 6.45 4.91 -3.43
CA GLY A 94 5.94 3.57 -3.66
C GLY A 94 4.45 3.50 -3.36
N ALA A 95 3.71 2.67 -4.10
CA ALA A 95 2.36 2.30 -3.74
C ALA A 95 2.13 0.80 -3.99
N PHE A 96 1.30 0.16 -3.18
CA PHE A 96 0.93 -1.23 -3.40
C PHE A 96 -0.50 -1.56 -3.00
N ALA A 97 -1.05 -2.60 -3.64
CA ALA A 97 -2.34 -3.22 -3.35
C ALA A 97 -2.15 -4.75 -3.24
N VAL A 98 -2.64 -5.37 -2.18
CA VAL A 98 -2.62 -6.84 -2.01
C VAL A 98 -4.01 -7.40 -1.70
N THR A 99 -4.23 -8.68 -1.97
CA THR A 99 -5.44 -9.43 -1.61
C THR A 99 -5.08 -10.82 -1.07
N GLY A 100 -5.77 -11.25 0.00
CA GLY A 100 -5.62 -12.57 0.64
C GLY A 100 -6.21 -13.75 -0.18
N GLY A 101 -6.95 -13.45 -1.24
CA GLY A 101 -7.60 -14.42 -2.13
C GLY A 101 -8.94 -13.87 -2.63
N LEU A 102 -9.30 -14.15 -3.88
CA LEU A 102 -10.57 -13.67 -4.45
C LEU A 102 -11.75 -14.57 -4.09
N GLU A 103 -11.42 -15.74 -3.55
CA GLU A 103 -12.36 -16.80 -3.22
C GLU A 103 -12.96 -16.66 -1.82
N GLU A 104 -12.52 -15.67 -1.02
CA GLU A 104 -12.97 -15.44 0.36
C GLU A 104 -14.50 -15.44 0.46
N ASP A 105 -15.16 -14.63 -0.37
CA ASP A 105 -16.60 -14.43 -0.34
C ASP A 105 -17.36 -15.69 -0.77
N ALA A 106 -16.86 -16.37 -1.81
CA ALA A 106 -17.45 -17.61 -2.31
C ALA A 106 -17.37 -18.73 -1.26
N LEU A 107 -16.24 -18.82 -0.55
CA LEU A 107 -16.06 -19.76 0.56
C LEU A 107 -16.96 -19.39 1.75
N ALA A 108 -17.02 -18.11 2.12
CA ALA A 108 -17.86 -17.64 3.21
C ALA A 108 -19.35 -17.89 2.92
N ALA A 109 -19.80 -17.65 1.68
CA ALA A 109 -21.17 -17.93 1.24
C ALA A 109 -21.49 -19.43 1.23
N ALA A 110 -20.52 -20.28 0.86
CA ALA A 110 -20.70 -21.73 0.90
C ALA A 110 -20.89 -22.25 2.34
N TYR A 111 -20.17 -21.70 3.31
CA TYR A 111 -20.37 -22.02 4.73
C TYR A 111 -21.67 -21.43 5.28
N ASP A 112 -22.05 -20.23 4.85
CA ASP A 112 -23.33 -19.60 5.22
C ASP A 112 -24.53 -20.43 4.76
N ALA A 113 -24.47 -20.96 3.53
CA ALA A 113 -25.50 -21.84 2.97
C ALA A 113 -25.63 -23.18 3.73
N GLN A 114 -24.62 -23.56 4.49
CA GLN A 114 -24.61 -24.75 5.36
C GLN A 114 -24.98 -24.41 6.81
N HIS A 115 -25.30 -23.15 7.11
CA HIS A 115 -25.48 -22.64 8.47
C HIS A 115 -24.27 -22.88 9.39
N ASP A 116 -23.06 -22.90 8.80
CA ASP A 116 -21.80 -23.08 9.50
C ASP A 116 -21.15 -21.71 9.78
N ASP A 117 -21.66 -21.04 10.81
CA ASP A 117 -21.18 -19.71 11.21
C ASP A 117 -19.71 -19.74 11.65
N TYR A 118 -19.26 -20.85 12.24
CA TYR A 118 -17.88 -20.99 12.71
C TYR A 118 -16.89 -20.94 11.54
N ASN A 119 -17.09 -21.79 10.52
CA ASN A 119 -16.18 -21.82 9.38
C ASN A 119 -16.31 -20.57 8.50
N LYS A 120 -17.50 -19.95 8.43
CA LYS A 120 -17.69 -18.65 7.79
C LYS A 120 -16.84 -17.55 8.45
N ILE A 121 -16.85 -17.47 9.78
CA ILE A 121 -16.02 -16.51 10.52
C ILE A 121 -14.54 -16.86 10.36
N MET A 122 -14.20 -18.15 10.45
CA MET A 122 -12.81 -18.62 10.34
C MET A 122 -12.20 -18.30 8.98
N VAL A 123 -12.91 -18.53 7.87
CA VAL A 123 -12.36 -18.27 6.53
C VAL A 123 -12.09 -16.78 6.30
N LYS A 124 -12.98 -15.90 6.78
CA LYS A 124 -12.78 -14.45 6.74
C LYS A 124 -11.59 -14.01 7.59
N ALA A 125 -11.49 -14.55 8.81
CA ALA A 125 -10.35 -14.26 9.69
C ALA A 125 -9.02 -14.70 9.04
N LEU A 126 -8.98 -15.89 8.44
CA LEU A 126 -7.80 -16.39 7.74
C LEU A 126 -7.44 -15.55 6.51
N ALA A 127 -8.43 -15.17 5.69
CA ALA A 127 -8.21 -14.31 4.52
C ALA A 127 -7.61 -12.96 4.90
N ASP A 128 -8.11 -12.36 5.99
CA ASP A 128 -7.59 -11.11 6.52
C ASP A 128 -6.15 -11.24 7.05
N ARG A 129 -5.85 -12.31 7.79
CA ARG A 129 -4.48 -12.59 8.25
C ARG A 129 -3.52 -12.83 7.09
N LEU A 130 -3.98 -13.51 6.04
CA LEU A 130 -3.19 -13.75 4.82
C LEU A 130 -2.93 -12.45 4.05
N ALA A 131 -3.92 -11.55 3.96
CA ALA A 131 -3.75 -10.26 3.31
C ALA A 131 -2.69 -9.41 4.02
N GLU A 132 -2.76 -9.31 5.36
CA GLU A 132 -1.75 -8.57 6.16
C GLU A 132 -0.37 -9.22 6.08
N ALA A 133 -0.28 -10.55 6.17
CA ALA A 133 0.99 -11.26 6.00
C ALA A 133 1.60 -10.99 4.62
N PHE A 134 0.77 -10.92 3.58
CA PHE A 134 1.24 -10.65 2.23
C PHE A 134 1.68 -9.20 2.06
N ALA A 135 1.01 -8.24 2.71
CA ALA A 135 1.46 -6.86 2.77
C ALA A 135 2.82 -6.72 3.46
N GLU A 136 3.06 -7.44 4.55
CA GLU A 136 4.34 -7.44 5.27
C GLU A 136 5.46 -8.01 4.40
N TYR A 137 5.21 -9.18 3.79
CA TYR A 137 6.15 -9.83 2.88
C TYR A 137 6.49 -8.94 1.68
N LEU A 138 5.47 -8.39 1.01
CA LEU A 138 5.70 -7.50 -0.13
C LEU A 138 6.50 -6.27 0.28
N HIS A 139 6.21 -5.69 1.45
CA HIS A 139 6.97 -4.56 1.94
C HIS A 139 8.44 -4.95 2.18
N GLU A 140 8.72 -6.10 2.78
CA GLU A 140 10.10 -6.61 2.93
C GLU A 140 10.80 -6.74 1.57
N GLN A 141 10.14 -7.33 0.57
CA GLN A 141 10.70 -7.44 -0.79
C GLN A 141 10.97 -6.08 -1.43
N VAL A 142 10.08 -5.10 -1.21
CA VAL A 142 10.29 -3.72 -1.69
C VAL A 142 11.52 -3.11 -1.02
N ARG A 143 11.70 -3.25 0.29
CA ARG A 143 12.88 -2.69 0.99
C ARG A 143 14.20 -3.32 0.52
N LYS A 144 14.21 -4.64 0.37
CA LYS A 144 15.43 -5.42 0.09
C LYS A 144 15.81 -5.47 -1.38
N LEU A 145 14.83 -5.65 -2.27
CA LEU A 145 15.10 -5.99 -3.67
C LEU A 145 14.61 -4.92 -4.65
N HIS A 146 13.38 -4.42 -4.51
CA HIS A 146 12.79 -3.58 -5.56
C HIS A 146 13.14 -2.11 -5.44
N TRP A 147 13.08 -1.57 -4.22
CA TRP A 147 13.62 -0.25 -3.89
C TRP A 147 15.09 -0.38 -3.48
N GLY A 148 15.42 -1.45 -2.74
CA GLY A 148 16.81 -1.84 -2.49
C GLY A 148 17.59 -0.94 -1.53
N TYR A 149 16.92 -0.09 -0.75
CA TYR A 149 17.59 0.77 0.24
C TYR A 149 18.05 0.01 1.49
N ALA A 150 17.61 -1.23 1.68
CA ALA A 150 17.97 -2.08 2.81
C ALA A 150 18.25 -3.52 2.36
N ALA A 151 19.15 -3.70 1.39
CA ALA A 151 19.46 -5.02 0.80
C ALA A 151 19.94 -6.06 1.84
N ASP A 152 20.70 -5.63 2.85
CA ASP A 152 21.26 -6.48 3.91
C ASP A 152 20.29 -6.70 5.10
N GLU A 153 19.03 -6.27 4.98
CA GLU A 153 18.03 -6.43 6.05
C GLU A 153 17.74 -7.92 6.32
N ASN A 154 17.99 -8.36 7.55
CA ASN A 154 17.70 -9.72 8.02
C ASN A 154 16.99 -9.65 9.38
N LEU A 155 15.69 -9.35 9.34
CA LEU A 155 14.84 -9.23 10.53
C LEU A 155 14.02 -10.49 10.75
N SER A 156 13.83 -10.85 12.01
CA SER A 156 12.86 -11.88 12.41
C SER A 156 11.41 -11.40 12.24
N ASN A 157 10.46 -12.33 12.20
CA ASN A 157 9.03 -11.97 12.11
C ASN A 157 8.56 -11.08 13.29
N GLU A 158 9.07 -11.33 14.49
CA GLU A 158 8.80 -10.49 15.67
C GLU A 158 9.31 -9.04 15.49
N GLU A 159 10.47 -8.87 14.86
CA GLU A 159 11.02 -7.55 14.55
C GLU A 159 10.24 -6.85 13.43
N LEU A 160 9.72 -7.59 12.46
CA LEU A 160 8.81 -7.06 11.43
C LEU A 160 7.50 -6.56 12.06
N ILE A 161 6.89 -7.33 12.96
CA ILE A 161 5.69 -6.92 13.72
C ILE A 161 5.95 -5.66 14.56
N ARG A 162 7.15 -5.56 15.15
CA ARG A 162 7.60 -4.36 15.90
C ARG A 162 7.91 -3.17 15.00
N GLU A 163 7.90 -3.35 13.69
CA GLU A 163 8.24 -2.35 12.66
C GLU A 163 9.68 -1.85 12.81
N ASN A 164 10.61 -2.75 13.12
CA ASN A 164 12.03 -2.43 13.35
C ASN A 164 12.82 -2.23 12.02
N TYR A 165 12.16 -1.95 10.91
CA TYR A 165 12.77 -1.62 9.62
C TYR A 165 12.78 -0.10 9.38
N GLN A 166 13.54 0.34 8.38
CA GLN A 166 13.46 1.73 7.89
C GLN A 166 12.31 1.87 6.90
N GLY A 167 11.65 3.04 6.88
CA GLY A 167 10.53 3.33 5.98
C GLY A 167 9.16 3.00 6.58
N ILE A 168 8.12 3.45 5.89
CA ILE A 168 6.72 3.28 6.32
C ILE A 168 5.85 2.79 5.17
N ARG A 169 4.67 2.27 5.52
CA ARG A 169 3.62 1.86 4.60
C ARG A 169 2.24 2.41 5.00
N PRO A 170 2.02 3.74 5.11
CA PRO A 170 0.73 4.33 5.45
C PRO A 170 -0.39 3.91 4.48
N ALA A 171 -1.57 3.62 5.02
CA ALA A 171 -2.77 3.26 4.26
C ALA A 171 -3.83 4.36 4.36
N PRO A 172 -4.46 4.80 3.25
CA PRO A 172 -5.57 5.74 3.30
C PRO A 172 -6.74 5.25 4.18
N GLY A 173 -7.25 6.13 5.04
CA GLY A 173 -8.21 5.85 6.10
C GLY A 173 -7.60 5.64 7.50
N TYR A 174 -6.26 5.59 7.61
CA TYR A 174 -5.57 5.56 8.90
C TYR A 174 -5.26 6.97 9.41
N PRO A 175 -4.95 7.17 10.71
CA PRO A 175 -4.75 8.51 11.29
C PRO A 175 -3.70 9.40 10.60
N ALA A 176 -2.71 8.81 9.91
CA ALA A 176 -1.69 9.55 9.16
C ALA A 176 -2.18 10.07 7.80
N CYS A 177 -3.21 9.45 7.22
CA CYS A 177 -3.86 9.83 5.98
C CYS A 177 -5.34 9.43 6.09
N PRO A 178 -6.15 10.19 6.86
CA PRO A 178 -7.53 9.81 7.16
C PRO A 178 -8.45 9.95 5.95
N GLU A 179 -7.98 10.61 4.90
CA GLU A 179 -8.70 10.80 3.64
C GLU A 179 -8.79 9.47 2.87
N HIS A 180 -10.00 9.05 2.51
CA HIS A 180 -10.26 7.77 1.85
C HIS A 180 -10.26 7.88 0.32
N THR A 181 -10.53 9.05 -0.26
CA THR A 181 -10.54 9.28 -1.71
C THR A 181 -9.18 9.09 -2.37
N GLU A 182 -8.08 9.26 -1.63
CA GLU A 182 -6.71 8.99 -2.09
C GLU A 182 -6.49 7.52 -2.50
N LYS A 183 -7.39 6.61 -2.13
CA LYS A 183 -7.39 5.25 -2.70
C LYS A 183 -7.59 5.25 -4.21
N ALA A 184 -8.37 6.18 -4.76
CA ALA A 184 -8.56 6.32 -6.20
C ALA A 184 -7.26 6.71 -6.90
N THR A 185 -6.47 7.62 -6.30
CA THR A 185 -5.14 8.00 -6.81
C THR A 185 -4.24 6.77 -6.95
N ILE A 186 -4.21 5.91 -5.93
CA ILE A 186 -3.41 4.67 -5.98
C ILE A 186 -4.00 3.67 -6.98
N TRP A 187 -5.33 3.58 -7.08
CA TRP A 187 -6.00 2.74 -8.08
C TRP A 187 -5.61 3.12 -9.51
N GLN A 188 -5.54 4.42 -9.80
CA GLN A 188 -5.10 4.96 -11.08
C GLN A 188 -3.60 4.72 -11.31
N LEU A 189 -2.75 4.96 -10.30
CA LEU A 189 -1.31 4.77 -10.41
C LEU A 189 -0.92 3.32 -10.72
N LEU A 190 -1.59 2.36 -10.08
CA LEU A 190 -1.31 0.93 -10.25
C LEU A 190 -2.20 0.26 -11.32
N ASP A 191 -3.12 1.00 -11.94
CA ASP A 191 -4.14 0.48 -12.88
C ASP A 191 -4.88 -0.75 -12.31
N VAL A 192 -5.25 -0.68 -11.03
CA VAL A 192 -5.68 -1.85 -10.23
C VAL A 192 -6.90 -2.53 -10.85
N ASN A 193 -7.87 -1.77 -11.36
CA ASN A 193 -9.09 -2.35 -11.94
C ASN A 193 -8.76 -3.30 -13.11
N ARG A 194 -7.99 -2.79 -14.09
CA ARG A 194 -7.63 -3.55 -15.29
C ARG A 194 -6.91 -4.85 -14.99
N HIS A 195 -6.10 -4.86 -13.93
CA HIS A 195 -5.21 -5.98 -13.64
C HIS A 195 -5.77 -6.97 -12.61
N THR A 196 -6.69 -6.54 -11.77
CA THR A 196 -7.15 -7.33 -10.61
C THR A 196 -8.64 -7.61 -10.63
N GLY A 197 -9.43 -6.80 -11.35
CA GLY A 197 -10.89 -6.76 -11.21
C GLY A 197 -11.36 -6.25 -9.85
N MET A 198 -10.49 -5.62 -9.06
CA MET A 198 -10.86 -4.92 -7.82
C MET A 198 -11.36 -3.52 -8.18
N GLU A 199 -12.40 -3.11 -7.48
CA GLU A 199 -13.08 -1.83 -7.62
C GLU A 199 -13.09 -1.07 -6.30
N LEU A 200 -13.36 0.22 -6.39
CA LEU A 200 -13.66 1.05 -5.23
C LEU A 200 -15.16 1.30 -5.23
N THR A 201 -15.80 1.18 -4.07
CA THR A 201 -17.19 1.62 -3.89
C THR A 201 -17.27 3.14 -3.94
N GLU A 202 -18.49 3.69 -3.99
CA GLU A 202 -18.74 5.14 -3.85
C GLU A 202 -18.17 5.72 -2.53
N SER A 203 -18.08 4.90 -1.49
CA SER A 203 -17.48 5.23 -0.20
C SER A 203 -15.97 4.95 -0.11
N PHE A 204 -15.32 4.59 -1.23
CA PHE A 204 -13.91 4.19 -1.29
C PHE A 204 -13.57 3.02 -0.35
N ALA A 205 -14.53 2.14 -0.09
CA ALA A 205 -14.23 0.81 0.40
C ALA A 205 -13.66 -0.02 -0.76
N MET A 206 -12.70 -0.88 -0.47
CA MET A 206 -12.14 -1.76 -1.48
C MET A 206 -13.10 -2.94 -1.66
N TRP A 207 -13.53 -3.15 -2.90
CA TRP A 207 -14.60 -4.07 -3.26
C TRP A 207 -14.29 -4.77 -4.60
N ARG A 208 -15.10 -5.75 -5.02
CA ARG A 208 -15.08 -6.31 -6.38
C ARG A 208 -16.40 -6.03 -7.09
N GLY A 209 -16.35 -5.37 -8.24
CA GLY A 209 -17.54 -5.12 -9.06
C GLY A 209 -18.29 -6.39 -9.46
N ARG A 210 -19.63 -6.29 -9.45
CA ARG A 210 -20.77 -7.09 -9.97
C ARG A 210 -20.63 -8.59 -10.36
N ARG A 211 -19.47 -9.24 -10.26
CA ARG A 211 -19.20 -10.63 -10.66
C ARG A 211 -18.99 -11.59 -9.47
N CYS A 212 -18.91 -11.06 -8.26
CA CYS A 212 -19.01 -11.79 -6.99
C CYS A 212 -19.32 -10.79 -5.86
N PRO A 213 -20.28 -11.04 -4.95
CA PRO A 213 -20.57 -10.12 -3.86
C PRO A 213 -19.75 -10.45 -2.60
N ALA A 214 -19.09 -9.42 -2.05
CA ALA A 214 -18.86 -9.18 -0.62
C ALA A 214 -17.55 -9.51 0.14
N GLY A 215 -16.56 -8.61 0.00
CA GLY A 215 -15.65 -8.21 1.09
C GLY A 215 -14.25 -8.82 1.04
N THR A 216 -13.38 -8.28 0.18
CA THR A 216 -11.98 -8.70 0.14
C THR A 216 -11.13 -7.86 1.11
N SER A 217 -10.36 -8.50 1.99
CA SER A 217 -9.25 -7.82 2.68
C SER A 217 -8.20 -7.39 1.66
N ALA A 218 -8.31 -6.13 1.25
CA ALA A 218 -7.34 -5.45 0.42
C ALA A 218 -6.56 -4.46 1.26
N ILE A 219 -5.24 -4.38 1.05
CA ILE A 219 -4.40 -3.42 1.77
C ILE A 219 -3.73 -2.54 0.74
N LEU A 220 -4.02 -1.25 0.85
CA LEU A 220 -3.50 -0.21 -0.01
C LEU A 220 -2.55 0.67 0.80
N ARG A 221 -1.28 0.74 0.41
CA ARG A 221 -0.29 1.48 1.17
C ARG A 221 0.65 2.26 0.25
N ALA A 222 0.97 3.48 0.66
CA ALA A 222 2.03 4.30 0.10
C ALA A 222 3.32 4.09 0.91
N SER A 223 4.51 4.17 0.31
CA SER A 223 5.77 4.01 1.01
C SER A 223 6.78 5.09 0.64
N THR A 224 7.53 5.57 1.64
CA THR A 224 8.66 6.49 1.49
C THR A 224 9.87 5.95 2.25
N SER A 225 11.05 5.98 1.62
CA SER A 225 12.29 5.41 2.17
C SER A 225 12.95 6.27 3.24
N ARG A 226 12.55 7.54 3.36
CA ARG A 226 13.24 8.55 4.18
C ARG A 226 12.84 8.59 5.66
N TRP A 227 11.91 7.72 6.09
CA TRP A 227 11.44 7.69 7.47
C TRP A 227 12.42 6.98 8.40
N ARG A 228 13.03 7.71 9.36
CA ARG A 228 13.97 7.15 10.36
C ARG A 228 13.24 6.59 11.58
N ARG A 229 13.81 5.52 12.19
CA ARG A 229 13.32 4.81 13.40
C ARG A 229 12.88 5.72 14.56
N SER A 230 13.56 6.85 14.79
CA SER A 230 13.23 7.78 15.88
C SER A 230 11.86 8.44 15.72
N SER A 231 11.37 8.58 14.48
CA SER A 231 10.02 9.08 14.17
C SER A 231 8.95 7.99 14.36
N ALA A 232 9.29 6.72 14.16
CA ALA A 232 8.42 5.54 14.31
C ALA A 232 7.98 5.26 15.74
N ILE A 233 8.95 5.26 16.66
CA ILE A 233 8.69 5.04 18.09
C ILE A 233 7.79 6.16 18.62
N ARG A 234 8.03 7.41 18.22
CA ARG A 234 7.28 8.60 18.70
C ARG A 234 5.86 8.69 18.18
N TRP A 235 5.62 8.22 16.94
CA TRP A 235 4.27 8.11 16.37
C TRP A 235 3.46 6.97 17.00
N LYS A 236 4.09 5.84 17.36
CA LYS A 236 3.42 4.79 18.16
C LYS A 236 3.01 5.30 19.54
N THR A 237 3.80 6.17 20.16
CA THR A 237 3.41 6.82 21.42
C THR A 237 2.15 7.66 21.27
N MET A 238 1.96 8.36 20.13
CA MET A 238 0.70 9.08 19.84
C MET A 238 -0.50 8.14 19.64
N ARG A 239 -0.30 6.87 19.24
CA ARG A 239 -1.36 5.83 19.21
C ARG A 239 -1.89 5.49 20.61
N ARG A 240 -1.12 5.76 21.68
CA ARG A 240 -1.49 5.51 23.08
C ARG A 240 -2.10 6.71 23.82
N VAL A 241 -2.17 7.90 23.22
CA VAL A 241 -2.73 9.11 23.88
C VAL A 241 -4.25 9.25 23.68
N LYS A 242 -4.92 8.21 23.18
CA LYS A 242 -6.39 8.08 23.21
C LYS A 242 -6.81 6.78 23.91
N GLY A 243 -6.39 6.64 25.16
CA GLY A 243 -6.87 5.66 26.12
C GLY A 243 -6.96 6.33 27.48
#